data_AF-A0A7W9UQH4-F1
#
_entry.id   AF-A0A7W9UQH4-F1
#
_cell.length_a   1.000
_cell.length_b   1.000
_cell.length_c   1.000
_cell.angle_alpha   90.00
_cell.angle_beta   90.00
_cell.angle_gamma   90.00
#
_symmetry.space_group_name_H-M   'P 1'
#
loop_
_entity.id
_entity.type
_entity.pdbx_description
1 polymer ?
#
loop_
_entity_poly.entity_id
_entity_poly.type
_entity_poly.pdbx_seq_one_letter_code
_entity_poly.pdbx_strand_id
1 'polypeptide(L)' 'MVELSQVTFMDSSGINVLLAARRALSEAGGWLRLAAAADSVLRTLQLVGLDTIIDCHETLHQALSN' A
#
# COMPACT_ATOMS: atom_id res chain seq x y z
N MET A 1 6.71 6.14 -0.98
CA MET A 1 5.51 5.83 -1.80
C MET A 1 5.85 4.68 -2.72
N VAL A 2 4.91 3.76 -2.97
CA VAL A 2 5.09 2.57 -3.82
C VAL A 2 3.99 2.54 -4.88
N GLU A 3 4.39 2.24 -6.11
CA GLU A 3 3.53 2.11 -7.29
C GLU A 3 3.26 0.62 -7.51
N LEU A 4 1.99 0.23 -7.63
CA LEU A 4 1.54 -1.17 -7.66
C LEU A 4 0.82 -1.57 -8.97
N SER A 5 0.88 -0.77 -10.02
CA SER A 5 0.17 -1.00 -11.30
C SER A 5 0.55 -2.29 -11.99
N GLN A 6 1.78 -2.76 -11.79
CA GLN A 6 2.28 -4.03 -12.33
C GLN A 6 2.08 -5.21 -11.37
N VAL A 7 1.59 -4.96 -10.15
CA VAL A 7 1.34 -5.99 -9.15
C VAL A 7 -0.07 -6.53 -9.32
N THR A 8 -0.15 -7.74 -9.87
CA THR A 8 -1.44 -8.41 -10.17
C THR A 8 -1.92 -9.31 -9.03
N PHE A 9 -1.03 -9.66 -8.10
CA PHE A 9 -1.31 -10.55 -6.99
C PHE A 9 -0.50 -10.17 -5.75
N MET A 10 -1.11 -10.37 -4.57
CA MET A 10 -0.47 -10.16 -3.28
C MET A 10 -0.97 -11.22 -2.29
N ASP A 11 -0.05 -11.91 -1.65
CA ASP A 11 -0.31 -12.84 -0.55
C ASP A 11 0.12 -12.26 0.81
N SER A 12 0.04 -13.08 1.86
CA SER A 12 0.44 -12.71 3.22
C SER A 12 1.88 -12.24 3.33
N SER A 13 2.79 -12.75 2.48
CA SER A 13 4.20 -12.32 2.45
C SER A 13 4.31 -10.87 1.97
N GLY A 14 3.61 -10.51 0.89
CA GLY A 14 3.57 -9.13 0.39
C GLY A 14 2.96 -8.16 1.40
N ILE A 15 1.90 -8.57 2.09
CA ILE A 15 1.31 -7.80 3.19
C ILE A 15 2.33 -7.56 4.31
N ASN A 16 3.06 -8.59 4.73
CA ASN A 16 4.06 -8.47 5.80
C ASN A 16 5.19 -7.50 5.42
N VAL A 17 5.63 -7.52 4.16
CA VAL A 17 6.65 -6.58 3.65
C VAL A 17 6.14 -5.15 3.71
N LEU A 18 4.90 -4.90 3.27
CA LEU A 18 4.30 -3.56 3.34
C LEU A 18 4.15 -3.07 4.78
N LEU A 19 3.74 -3.95 5.70
CA LEU A 19 3.62 -3.64 7.12
C LEU A 19 4.98 -3.32 7.74
N ALA A 20 6.02 -4.10 7.41
CA ALA A 20 7.38 -3.84 7.88
C ALA A 20 7.91 -2.50 7.35
N ALA A 21 7.73 -2.21 6.06
CA ALA A 21 8.13 -0.94 5.45
C ALA A 21 7.39 0.25 6.07
N ARG A 22 6.09 0.11 6.32
CA ARG A 22 5.25 1.11 7.01
C ARG A 22 5.77 1.39 8.42
N ARG A 23 6.11 0.34 9.19
CA ARG A 23 6.67 0.48 10.55
C ARG A 23 8.01 1.21 10.52
N ALA A 24 8.94 0.76 9.68
CA ALA A 24 10.26 1.38 9.54
C ALA A 24 10.17 2.87 9.14
N LEU A 25 9.27 3.21 8.21
CA LEU A 25 9.02 4.59 7.82
C LEU A 25 8.39 5.40 8.96
N SER A 26 7.42 4.83 9.68
CA SER A 26 6.79 5.50 10.82
C SER A 26 7.78 5.78 11.95
N GLU A 27 8.72 4.87 12.22
CA GLU A 27 9.80 5.07 13.19
C GLU A 27 10.76 6.18 12.75
N ALA A 28 10.95 6.36 11.44
CA ALA A 28 11.71 7.46 10.87
C ALA A 28 10.90 8.77 10.72
N GLY A 29 9.65 8.83 11.19
CA GLY A 29 8.76 9.99 11.05
C GLY A 29 8.23 10.22 9.63
N GLY A 30 8.38 9.24 8.74
CA GLY A 30 7.87 9.22 7.38
C GLY A 30 6.56 8.46 7.24
N TRP A 31 6.05 8.42 6.02
CA TRP A 31 4.80 7.75 5.67
C TRP A 31 4.96 6.85 4.45
N LEU A 32 4.18 5.77 4.43
CA LEU A 32 4.05 4.88 3.28
C LEU A 32 2.67 5.07 2.66
N ARG A 33 2.66 5.34 1.34
CA ARG A 33 1.47 5.38 0.48
C ARG A 33 1.62 4.38 -0.65
N LEU A 34 0.51 3.78 -1.04
CA LEU A 34 0.37 2.88 -2.18
C LEU A 34 -0.42 3.60 -3.27
N ALA A 35 -0.02 3.41 -4.53
CA ALA A 35 -0.75 3.95 -5.67
C ALA A 35 -0.97 2.88 -6.74
N ALA A 36 -2.10 3.00 -7.44
CA ALA A 36 -2.46 2.17 -8.58
C ALA A 36 -2.44 0.66 -8.28
N ALA A 37 -2.86 0.27 -7.06
CA ALA A 37 -3.05 -1.13 -6.74
C ALA A 37 -4.19 -1.71 -7.60
N ALA A 38 -3.94 -2.85 -8.25
CA ALA A 38 -5.00 -3.59 -8.95
C ALA A 38 -6.13 -3.98 -7.97
N ASP A 39 -7.37 -4.08 -8.45
CA ASP A 39 -8.54 -4.43 -7.62
C ASP A 39 -8.37 -5.70 -6.79
N SER A 40 -7.68 -6.71 -7.34
CA SER A 40 -7.35 -7.96 -6.64
C SER A 40 -6.48 -7.71 -5.41
N VAL A 41 -5.46 -6.87 -5.55
CA VAL A 41 -4.55 -6.47 -4.48
C VAL A 41 -5.29 -5.60 -3.48
N LEU A 42 -6.08 -4.63 -3.94
CA LEU A 42 -6.86 -3.74 -3.07
C LEU A 42 -7.83 -4.53 -2.19
N ARG A 43 -8.53 -5.52 -2.76
CA ARG A 43 -9.42 -6.41 -2.01
C ARG A 43 -8.65 -7.22 -0.97
N THR A 44 -7.48 -7.74 -1.31
CA THR A 44 -6.62 -8.43 -0.33
C THR A 44 -6.22 -7.48 0.81
N LEU A 45 -5.80 -6.26 0.49
CA LEU A 45 -5.45 -5.23 1.48
C LEU A 45 -6.63 -4.90 2.40
N GLN A 46 -7.84 -4.77 1.85
CA GLN A 46 -9.08 -4.54 2.62
C GLN A 46 -9.44 -5.74 3.52
N LEU A 47 -9.22 -6.97 3.04
CA LEU A 47 -9.50 -8.17 3.84
C LEU A 47 -8.66 -8.25 5.12
N VAL A 48 -7.40 -7.80 5.06
CA VAL A 48 -6.54 -7.68 6.25
C VAL A 48 -6.65 -6.32 6.95
N GLY A 49 -7.46 -5.39 6.44
CA GLY A 49 -7.63 -4.04 6.97
C GLY A 49 -6.40 -3.15 6.80
N LEU A 50 -5.49 -3.50 5.89
CA LEU A 50 -4.25 -2.76 5.65
C LEU A 50 -4.53 -1.41 4.97
N ASP A 51 -5.65 -1.26 4.28
CA ASP A 51 -6.16 -0.01 3.68
C ASP A 51 -6.48 1.07 4.73
N THR A 52 -6.86 0.67 5.95
CA THR A 52 -7.11 1.61 7.06
C THR A 52 -5.82 2.14 7.69
N ILE A 53 -4.72 1.43 7.46
CA ILE A 53 -3.42 1.77 7.99
C ILE A 53 -2.69 2.50 6.87
N ILE A 54 -2.42 1.85 5.75
CA ILE A 54 -1.66 2.39 4.63
C ILE A 54 -2.59 3.11 3.65
N ASP A 55 -2.35 4.39 3.43
CA ASP A 55 -3.06 5.19 2.43
C ASP A 55 -2.89 4.58 1.03
N CYS A 56 -4.01 4.10 0.48
CA CYS A 56 -4.09 3.51 -0.84
C CYS A 56 -4.80 4.47 -1.78
N HIS A 57 -4.14 4.82 -2.87
CA HIS A 57 -4.68 5.68 -3.91
C HIS A 57 -4.87 4.90 -5.20
N GLU A 58 -5.93 5.23 -5.93
CA GLU A 58 -6.28 4.57 -7.18
C GLU A 58 -5.27 4.92 -8.30
N THR A 59 -4.63 6.09 -8.20
CA THR A 59 -3.64 6.54 -9.20
C THR A 59 -2.41 7.17 -8.55
N LEU A 60 -1.29 7.12 -9.29
CA LEU A 60 -0.06 7.84 -8.93
C LEU A 60 -0.32 9.34 -8.73
N HIS A 61 -1.17 9.92 -9.58
CA HIS A 61 -1.51 11.35 -9.51
C HIS A 61 -2.21 11.70 -8.21
N GLN A 62 -3.22 10.92 -7.80
CA GLN A 62 -3.91 11.14 -6.52
C GLN A 62 -2.98 11.05 -5.31
N ALA A 63 -2.00 10.15 -5.35
CA ALA A 63 -1.04 9.98 -4.26
C ALA A 63 0.00 11.11 -4.15
N LEU A 64 0.25 11.84 -5.24
CA LEU A 64 1.17 12.98 -5.31
C LEU A 64 0.48 14.32 -5.01
N SER A 65 -0.82 14.42 -5.25
CA SER A 65 -1.58 15.66 -5.13
C SER A 65 -2.13 15.93 -3.71
N ASN A 66 -1.80 15.11 -2.72
CA ASN A 66 -2.33 15.17 -1.33
C ASN A 66 -1.25 14.86 -0.30
#